data_AF-A0A2V6H126-F1
#
_entry.id   AF-A0A2V6H126-F1
#
_cell.length_a   1.000
_cell.length_b   1.000
_cell.length_c   1.000
_cell.angle_alpha   90.00
_cell.angle_beta   90.00
_cell.angle_gamma   90.00
#
_symmetry.space_group_name_H-M   'P 1'
#
loop_
_entity.id
_entity.type
_entity.pdbx_description
1 polymer ?
#
loop_
_entity_poly.entity_id
_entity_poly.type
_entity_poly.pdbx_seq_one_letter_code
_entity_poly.pdbx_strand_id
1 'polypeptide(L)' 'MGRDGNEEIPCAELAEKAGTITWEITTRIGARVRRVYV' A
#
# COMPACT_ATOMS: atom_id res chain seq x y z
N MET A 1 0.99 -3.05 1.18
CA MET A 1 2.01 -2.36 1.98
C MET A 1 1.91 -2.89 3.41
N GLY A 2 3.02 -3.28 3.99
CA GLY A 2 3.02 -3.96 5.29
C GLY A 2 4.37 -4.60 5.59
N ARG A 3 4.50 -5.09 6.82
CA ARG A 3 5.71 -5.72 7.34
C ARG A 3 5.34 -7.05 7.99
N ASP A 4 6.13 -8.08 7.73
CA ASP A 4 6.04 -9.38 8.38
C ASP A 4 7.44 -9.84 8.83
N GLY A 5 7.63 -9.99 10.13
CA GLY A 5 8.95 -10.21 10.73
C GLY A 5 9.98 -9.14 10.31
N ASN A 6 11.02 -9.57 9.61
CA ASN A 6 12.08 -8.70 9.08
C ASN A 6 11.84 -8.24 7.63
N GLU A 7 10.78 -8.72 6.98
CA GLU A 7 10.45 -8.36 5.60
C GLU A 7 9.44 -7.20 5.57
N GLU A 8 9.64 -6.26 4.65
CA GLU A 8 8.75 -5.12 4.46
C GLU A 8 8.46 -4.93 2.96
N ILE A 9 7.20 -4.65 2.66
CA ILE A 9 6.76 -4.20 1.35
C ILE A 9 6.25 -2.76 1.50
N PRO A 10 7.08 -1.74 1.21
CA PRO A 10 6.70 -0.34 1.32
C PRO A 10 5.74 0.06 0.20
N CYS A 11 4.95 1.11 0.45
CA CYS A 11 4.02 1.63 -0.56
C CYS A 11 4.75 2.21 -1.79
N ALA A 12 5.96 2.72 -1.61
CA ALA A 12 6.82 3.22 -2.69
C ALA A 12 7.21 2.12 -3.69
N GLU A 13 7.53 0.92 -3.22
CA GLU A 13 7.85 -0.22 -4.10
C GLU A 13 6.64 -0.59 -4.97
N LEU A 14 5.43 -0.57 -4.39
CA LEU A 14 4.20 -0.82 -5.14
C LEU A 14 3.94 0.27 -6.20
N ALA A 15 4.25 1.52 -5.87
CA ALA A 15 4.10 2.66 -6.78
C ALA A 15 5.07 2.56 -7.97
N GLU A 16 6.34 2.22 -7.70
CA GLU A 16 7.36 1.99 -8.73
C GLU A 16 6.96 0.88 -9.69
N LYS A 17 6.55 -0.30 -9.17
CA LYS A 17 6.09 -1.43 -10.00
C LYS A 17 4.84 -1.09 -10.81
N ALA A 18 3.98 -0.22 -10.30
CA ALA A 18 2.76 0.22 -10.98
C ALA A 18 2.97 1.43 -11.90
N GLY A 19 4.18 2.01 -11.96
CA GLY A 19 4.48 3.19 -12.77
C GLY A 19 3.73 4.45 -12.32
N THR A 20 3.47 4.59 -11.02
CA THR A 20 2.70 5.71 -10.46
C THR A 20 3.32 6.25 -9.16
N ILE A 21 2.63 7.17 -8.49
CA ILE A 21 3.00 7.75 -7.20
C ILE A 21 2.36 6.99 -6.03
N THR A 22 2.97 7.08 -4.85
CA THR A 22 2.51 6.44 -3.61
C THR A 22 1.06 6.76 -3.26
N TRP A 23 0.61 7.99 -3.56
CA TRP A 23 -0.76 8.44 -3.28
C TRP A 23 -1.82 7.66 -4.09
N GLU A 24 -1.51 7.25 -5.32
CA GLU A 24 -2.45 6.44 -6.09
C GLU A 24 -2.61 5.04 -5.52
N ILE A 25 -1.55 4.47 -4.94
CA ILE A 25 -1.60 3.14 -4.34
C ILE A 25 -2.55 3.13 -3.13
N THR A 26 -2.46 4.13 -2.25
CA THR A 26 -3.32 4.20 -1.07
C THR A 26 -4.77 4.54 -1.41
N THR A 27 -5.00 5.42 -2.39
CA THR A 27 -6.35 5.85 -2.79
C THR A 27 -7.07 4.84 -3.70
N ARG A 28 -6.34 3.97 -4.40
CA ARG A 28 -6.92 2.87 -5.19
C ARG A 28 -7.50 1.74 -4.32
N ILE A 29 -7.21 1.73 -3.01
CA ILE A 29 -7.84 0.80 -2.06
C ILE A 29 -9.33 1.16 -1.92
N GLY A 30 -10.16 0.43 -2.68
CA GLY A 30 -11.59 0.69 -2.78
C GLY A 30 -12.38 0.35 -1.52
N ALA A 31 -13.64 0.80 -1.50
CA ALA A 31 -14.54 0.70 -0.34
C ALA A 31 -14.80 -0.74 0.17
N ARG A 32 -14.50 -1.77 -0.63
CA ARG A 32 -14.57 -3.18 -0.23
C ARG A 32 -13.56 -3.55 0.87
N VAL A 33 -12.49 -2.77 1.04
CA VAL A 33 -11.47 -3.04 2.05
C VAL A 33 -11.80 -2.24 3.32
N ARG A 34 -12.06 -2.95 4.43
CA ARG A 34 -12.37 -2.34 5.72
C ARG A 34 -11.13 -1.66 6.31
N ARG A 35 -11.28 -0.41 6.74
CA ARG A 35 -10.26 0.31 7.52
C ARG A 35 -10.43 0.00 9.01
N VAL A 36 -9.34 -0.35 9.67
CA VAL A 36 -9.26 -0.54 11.12
C VAL A 36 -8.25 0.47 11.63
N TYR A 37 -8.63 1.26 12.63
CA TYR A 37 -7.79 2.29 13.24
C TYR A 37 -7.30 1.77 14.58
N VAL A 38 -5.98 1.86 14.81
CA VAL A 38 -5.26 1.37 15.99
C VAL A 38 -4.47 2.51 16.58
#